data_AF-A0A1G6HMG3-F1
#
_entry.id   AF-A0A1G6HMG3-F1
#
_cell.length_a   1.000
_cell.length_b   1.000
_cell.length_c   1.000
_cell.angle_alpha   90.00
_cell.angle_beta   90.00
_cell.angle_gamma   90.00
#
_symmetry.space_group_name_H-M   'P 1'
#
loop_
_entity.id
_entity.type
_entity.pdbx_description
1 polymer ?
#
loop_
_entity_poly.entity_id
_entity_poly.type
_entity_poly.pdbx_seq_one_letter_code
_entity_poly.pdbx_strand_id
1 'polypeptide(L)'
;MGKKVLLLTPGEHKTEFEIKPYEGLTLQAQQNFVGGMLAAMPITPNTDLWYNDEFLLLDMPPTIVVSYGNSEPTTICGPVFFSSHNGKGVSKGLNQDQMNHIIKMINSNIVQLSEQVPPFKTRIIPWLQLGQ
;
A
#
# COMPACT_ATOMS: atom_id res chain seq x y z
N MET A 1 15.45 16.28 -4.53
CA MET A 1 15.26 14.83 -4.38
C MET A 1 14.12 14.41 -5.29
N GLY A 2 14.35 13.44 -6.19
CA GLY A 2 13.33 12.98 -7.14
C GLY A 2 12.13 12.35 -6.43
N LYS A 3 10.94 12.57 -7.00
CA LYS A 3 9.69 11.98 -6.48
C LYS A 3 9.69 10.47 -6.69
N LYS A 4 9.14 9.70 -5.75
CA LYS A 4 9.22 8.23 -5.73
C LYS A 4 7.85 7.58 -5.53
N VAL A 5 7.70 6.32 -5.89
CA VAL A 5 6.61 5.44 -5.42
C VAL A 5 7.20 4.34 -4.55
N LEU A 6 6.39 3.84 -3.62
CA LEU A 6 6.71 2.66 -2.82
C LEU A 6 5.90 1.49 -3.36
N LEU A 7 6.54 0.54 -4.02
CA LEU A 7 5.94 -0.68 -4.53
C LEU A 7 6.07 -1.78 -3.47
N LEU A 8 4.99 -2.51 -3.22
CA LEU A 8 4.97 -3.73 -2.45
C LEU A 8 4.64 -4.90 -3.37
N THR A 9 5.37 -6.00 -3.25
CA THR A 9 5.11 -7.23 -4.01
C THR A 9 4.93 -8.40 -3.05
N PRO A 10 4.00 -9.33 -3.36
CA PRO A 10 3.94 -10.59 -2.63
C PRO A 10 5.16 -11.43 -3.01
N GLY A 11 5.90 -11.90 -2.01
CA GLY A 11 6.91 -12.94 -2.13
C GLY A 11 6.41 -14.24 -1.50
N GLU A 12 7.08 -15.36 -1.77
CA GLU A 12 6.67 -16.71 -1.33
C GLU A 12 6.29 -16.77 0.16
N HIS A 13 6.91 -15.94 1.01
CA HIS A 13 6.62 -15.86 2.45
C HIS A 13 6.73 -14.46 3.08
N LYS A 14 6.82 -13.38 2.29
CA LYS A 14 7.01 -12.00 2.80
C LYS A 14 6.59 -10.96 1.77
N THR A 15 6.11 -9.80 2.25
CA THR A 15 5.95 -8.62 1.40
C THR A 15 7.30 -7.93 1.23
N GLU A 16 7.74 -7.77 -0.01
CA GLU A 16 8.95 -7.01 -0.34
C GLU A 16 8.57 -5.57 -0.67
N PHE A 17 9.48 -4.61 -0.44
CA PHE A 17 9.27 -3.22 -0.86
C PHE A 17 10.39 -2.73 -1.77
N GLU A 18 10.01 -1.97 -2.79
CA GLU A 18 10.91 -1.35 -3.75
C GLU A 18 10.55 0.14 -3.90
N ILE A 19 11.56 1.00 -3.98
CA ILE A 19 11.38 2.43 -4.24
C ILE A 19 11.65 2.68 -5.73
N LYS A 20 10.61 3.05 -6.48
CA LYS A 20 10.73 3.37 -7.91
C LYS A 20 10.61 4.88 -8.16
N PRO A 21 11.27 5.43 -9.20
CA PRO A 21 11.12 6.84 -9.56
C PRO A 21 9.69 7.12 -10.05
N TYR A 22 9.14 8.27 -9.68
CA TYR A 22 7.82 8.72 -10.12
C TYR A 22 7.87 9.52 -11.42
N GLU A 23 8.98 10.19 -11.69
CA GLU A 23 9.14 11.04 -12.87
C GLU A 23 9.01 10.20 -14.15
N GLY A 24 8.07 10.56 -15.02
CA GLY A 24 7.79 9.82 -16.24
C GLY A 24 6.92 8.58 -16.08
N LEU A 25 6.28 8.35 -14.91
CA LEU A 25 5.28 7.29 -14.76
C LEU A 25 4.07 7.55 -15.66
N THR A 26 4.01 6.83 -16.77
CA THR A 26 2.81 6.74 -17.61
C THR A 26 1.75 5.88 -16.92
N LEU A 27 0.49 6.01 -17.34
CA LEU A 27 -0.58 5.11 -16.90
C LEU A 27 -0.20 3.64 -17.14
N GLN A 28 0.38 3.35 -18.31
CA GLN A 28 0.87 2.00 -18.65
C GLN A 28 1.91 1.49 -17.65
N ALA A 29 2.86 2.34 -17.23
CA ALA A 29 3.87 1.93 -16.26
C ALA A 29 3.27 1.67 -14.87
N GLN A 30 2.24 2.43 -14.46
CA GLN A 30 1.49 2.17 -13.23
C GLN A 30 0.69 0.86 -13.30
N GLN A 31 0.02 0.60 -14.44
CA GLN A 31 -0.68 -0.67 -14.68
C GLN A 31 0.29 -1.86 -14.66
N ASN A 32 1.50 -1.70 -15.21
CA ASN A 32 2.54 -2.72 -15.15
C ASN A 32 3.03 -2.99 -13.72
N PHE A 33 2.97 -2.01 -12.82
CA PHE A 33 3.34 -2.23 -11.41
C PHE A 33 2.33 -3.11 -10.69
N VAL A 34 1.03 -2.91 -10.93
CA VAL A 34 -0.04 -3.68 -10.28
C VAL A 34 -0.52 -4.86 -11.12
N GLY A 35 0.07 -5.09 -12.30
CA GLY A 35 -0.27 -6.21 -13.17
C GLY A 35 -1.68 -6.19 -13.77
N GLY A 36 -2.25 -5.01 -14.03
CA GLY A 36 -3.58 -4.91 -14.66
C GLY A 36 -4.28 -3.57 -14.49
N MET A 37 -5.62 -3.62 -14.39
CA MET A 37 -6.44 -2.43 -14.15
C MET A 37 -6.13 -1.82 -12.79
N LEU A 38 -6.20 -0.48 -12.72
CA LEU A 38 -5.88 0.28 -11.52
C LEU A 38 -7.15 0.57 -10.73
N ALA A 39 -7.23 0.01 -9.54
CA ALA A 39 -8.08 0.47 -8.46
C ALA A 39 -7.25 1.33 -7.49
N ALA A 40 -7.91 2.26 -6.80
CA ALA A 40 -7.29 3.13 -5.81
C ALA A 40 -8.07 3.13 -4.50
N MET A 41 -7.34 3.19 -3.39
CA MET A 41 -7.89 3.34 -2.04
C MET A 41 -7.11 4.42 -1.28
N PRO A 42 -7.77 5.45 -0.73
CA PRO A 42 -7.09 6.44 0.10
C PRO A 42 -6.64 5.80 1.42
N ILE A 43 -5.36 5.97 1.78
CA ILE A 43 -4.76 5.45 3.02
C ILE A 43 -4.50 6.57 4.02
N THR A 44 -4.16 7.75 3.53
CA THR A 44 -4.02 8.98 4.33
C THR A 44 -4.67 10.15 3.57
N PRO A 45 -4.85 11.33 4.18
CA PRO A 45 -5.44 12.49 3.50
C PRO A 45 -4.69 12.97 2.24
N ASN A 46 -3.50 12.44 1.97
CA ASN A 46 -2.69 12.81 0.81
C ASN A 46 -1.98 11.63 0.14
N THR A 47 -2.36 10.39 0.46
CA THR A 47 -1.70 9.17 -0.04
C THR A 47 -2.74 8.12 -0.41
N ASP A 48 -2.58 7.57 -1.60
CA ASP A 48 -3.39 6.46 -2.12
C ASP A 48 -2.56 5.20 -2.24
N LEU A 49 -3.22 4.07 -2.03
CA LEU A 49 -2.79 2.72 -2.41
C LEU A 49 -3.43 2.36 -3.74
N TRP A 50 -2.59 1.95 -4.70
CA TRP A 50 -3.00 1.48 -6.01
C TRP A 50 -2.79 -0.02 -6.10
N TYR A 51 -3.78 -0.73 -6.63
CA TYR A 51 -3.82 -2.19 -6.71
C TYR A 51 -4.66 -2.64 -7.90
N ASN A 52 -4.58 -3.92 -8.23
CA ASN A 52 -5.49 -4.58 -9.17
C ASN A 52 -6.53 -5.38 -8.38
N ASP A 53 -7.80 -4.98 -8.44
CA ASP A 53 -8.90 -5.62 -7.71
C ASP A 53 -9.29 -6.98 -8.29
N GLU A 54 -8.95 -7.25 -9.55
CA GLU A 54 -9.14 -8.55 -10.19
C GLU A 54 -8.29 -9.65 -9.52
N PHE A 55 -7.19 -9.30 -8.85
CA PHE A 55 -6.34 -10.28 -8.17
C PHE A 55 -7.00 -10.99 -6.99
N LEU A 56 -8.07 -10.40 -6.44
CA LEU A 56 -8.90 -11.11 -5.47
C LEU A 56 -9.62 -12.32 -6.11
N LEU A 57 -9.96 -12.23 -7.40
CA LEU A 57 -10.64 -13.29 -8.16
C LEU A 57 -9.67 -14.32 -8.73
N LEU A 58 -8.38 -13.97 -8.84
CA LEU A 58 -7.33 -14.79 -9.46
C LEU A 58 -6.49 -15.61 -8.46
N ASP A 59 -6.92 -15.68 -7.20
CA ASP A 59 -6.25 -16.42 -6.12
C ASP A 59 -4.77 -16.03 -5.95
N MET A 60 -4.46 -14.75 -6.20
CA MET A 60 -3.11 -14.22 -6.04
C MET A 60 -2.76 -14.10 -4.54
N PRO A 61 -1.47 -14.22 -4.18
CA PRO A 61 -1.08 -14.11 -2.78
C PRO A 61 -1.43 -12.73 -2.20
N PRO A 62 -1.84 -12.67 -0.92
CA PRO A 62 -2.12 -11.42 -0.23
C PRO A 62 -0.85 -10.60 -0.03
N THR A 63 -0.94 -9.30 -0.23
CA THR A 63 0.21 -8.36 -0.13
C THR A 63 0.08 -7.43 1.06
N ILE A 64 -1.12 -6.91 1.30
CA ILE A 64 -1.42 -6.02 2.41
C ILE A 64 -2.89 -6.17 2.82
N VAL A 65 -3.15 -6.05 4.13
CA VAL A 65 -4.51 -5.90 4.66
C VAL A 65 -4.69 -4.46 5.10
N VAL A 66 -5.72 -3.81 4.59
CA VAL A 66 -6.06 -2.42 4.90
C VAL A 66 -7.35 -2.42 5.71
N SER A 67 -7.36 -1.70 6.84
CA SER A 67 -8.59 -1.48 7.60
C SER A 67 -8.89 0.00 7.66
N TYR A 68 -10.17 0.35 7.46
CA TYR A 68 -10.64 1.72 7.43
C TYR A 68 -11.64 1.94 8.58
N GLY A 69 -11.17 2.53 9.67
CA GLY A 69 -12.01 2.81 10.85
C GLY A 69 -12.65 1.53 11.43
N ASN A 70 -13.98 1.50 11.49
CA ASN A 70 -14.76 0.36 11.97
C ASN A 70 -15.21 -0.60 10.86
N SER A 71 -14.79 -0.37 9.61
CA SER A 71 -15.09 -1.28 8.50
C SER A 71 -14.28 -2.57 8.62
N GLU A 72 -14.85 -3.65 8.09
CA GLU A 72 -14.13 -4.92 7.96
C GLU A 72 -12.82 -4.73 7.19
N PRO A 73 -11.72 -5.36 7.63
CA PRO A 73 -10.44 -5.31 6.92
C PRO A 73 -10.56 -5.84 5.48
N THR A 74 -10.03 -5.08 4.53
CA THR A 74 -9.92 -5.50 3.13
C THR A 74 -8.54 -6.11 2.88
N THR A 75 -8.50 -7.35 2.42
CA THR A 75 -7.27 -7.97 1.96
C THR A 75 -7.02 -7.60 0.50
N ILE A 76 -5.84 -7.09 0.20
CA ILE A 76 -5.41 -6.73 -1.15
C ILE A 76 -4.36 -7.73 -1.61
N CYS A 77 -4.63 -8.38 -2.75
CA CYS A 77 -3.79 -9.41 -3.34
C CYS A 77 -2.94 -8.85 -4.50
N GLY A 78 -1.79 -9.48 -4.75
CA GLY A 78 -0.87 -9.09 -5.83
C GLY A 78 -0.13 -7.76 -5.56
N PRO A 79 0.76 -7.35 -6.48
CA PRO A 79 1.55 -6.12 -6.32
C PRO A 79 0.70 -4.85 -6.13
N VAL A 80 1.16 -3.95 -5.26
CA VAL A 80 0.51 -2.68 -4.97
C VAL A 80 1.51 -1.56 -4.86
N PHE A 81 1.16 -0.31 -5.18
CA PHE A 81 2.07 0.82 -4.93
C PHE A 81 1.38 2.00 -4.27
N PHE A 82 2.16 2.78 -3.52
CA PHE A 82 1.71 4.01 -2.90
C PHE A 82 2.13 5.23 -3.72
N SER A 83 1.21 6.18 -3.87
CA SER A 83 1.49 7.51 -4.40
C SER A 83 0.86 8.59 -3.52
N SER A 84 1.41 9.80 -3.59
CA SER A 84 0.78 11.00 -3.06
C SER A 84 -0.31 11.47 -4.03
N HIS A 85 -1.19 12.37 -3.59
CA HIS A 85 -2.06 13.14 -4.49
C HIS A 85 -2.14 14.61 -4.04
N ASN A 86 -2.55 15.50 -4.95
CA ASN A 86 -2.91 16.87 -4.57
C ASN A 86 -4.40 16.95 -4.17
N GLY A 87 -4.84 18.07 -3.59
CA GLY A 87 -6.25 18.32 -3.26
C GLY A 87 -7.22 18.38 -4.46
N LYS A 88 -6.75 18.03 -5.67
CA LYS A 88 -7.56 17.84 -6.88
C LYS A 88 -7.58 16.38 -7.35
N GLY A 89 -7.06 15.45 -6.55
CA GLY A 89 -6.99 14.01 -6.88
C GLY A 89 -5.93 13.63 -7.91
N VAL A 90 -5.01 14.54 -8.27
CA VAL A 90 -3.94 14.23 -9.22
C VAL A 90 -2.80 13.53 -8.51
N SER A 91 -2.51 12.28 -8.91
CA SER A 91 -1.40 11.47 -8.39
C SER A 91 -0.05 12.18 -8.53
N LYS A 92 0.81 12.02 -7.54
CA LYS A 92 2.17 12.54 -7.43
C LYS A 92 3.05 11.50 -6.72
N GLY A 93 4.35 11.54 -6.96
CA GLY A 93 5.25 10.72 -6.15
C GLY A 93 5.34 11.23 -4.71
N LEU A 94 5.65 10.29 -3.83
CA LEU A 94 5.87 10.47 -2.40
C LEU A 94 7.16 11.26 -2.15
N ASN A 95 7.13 12.09 -1.11
CA ASN A 95 8.33 12.64 -0.51
C ASN A 95 8.90 11.66 0.56
N GLN A 96 10.07 11.98 1.12
CA GLN A 96 10.74 11.09 2.08
C GLN A 96 9.92 10.89 3.37
N ASP A 97 9.27 11.93 3.87
CA ASP A 97 8.46 11.85 5.09
C ASP A 97 7.23 10.97 4.88
N GLN A 98 6.57 11.07 3.73
CA GLN A 98 5.46 10.20 3.35
C GLN A 98 5.92 8.75 3.23
N MET A 99 7.05 8.48 2.57
CA MET A 99 7.61 7.13 2.50
C MET A 99 7.93 6.58 3.88
N ASN A 100 8.62 7.36 4.73
CA ASN A 100 8.94 6.98 6.09
C ASN A 100 7.69 6.71 6.92
N HIS A 101 6.64 7.53 6.75
CA HIS A 101 5.36 7.34 7.41
C HIS A 101 4.67 6.06 6.96
N ILE A 102 4.62 5.78 5.65
CA ILE A 102 4.04 4.54 5.11
C ILE A 102 4.83 3.31 5.59
N ILE A 103 6.16 3.34 5.48
CA ILE A 103 7.03 2.27 5.99
C ILE A 103 6.82 2.09 7.48
N LYS A 104 6.72 3.18 8.25
CA LYS A 104 6.41 3.11 9.67
C LYS A 104 5.03 2.52 9.90
N MET A 105 3.97 2.93 9.19
CA MET A 105 2.63 2.34 9.34
C MET A 105 2.63 0.84 9.04
N ILE A 106 3.37 0.41 8.02
CA ILE A 106 3.57 -1.01 7.68
C ILE A 106 4.30 -1.74 8.83
N ASN A 107 5.26 -1.08 9.49
CA ASN A 107 6.16 -1.66 10.50
C ASN A 107 5.80 -1.41 11.98
N SER A 108 4.94 -0.44 12.33
CA SER A 108 4.79 0.10 13.70
C SER A 108 3.87 -0.71 14.61
N ASN A 109 3.43 -1.89 14.19
CA ASN A 109 2.95 -2.94 15.10
C ASN A 109 4.15 -3.69 15.71
N ILE A 110 4.88 -3.00 16.60
CA ILE A 110 6.12 -3.40 17.27
C ILE A 110 6.14 -4.90 17.64
N VAL A 111 7.05 -5.64 17.01
CA VAL A 111 7.78 -6.83 17.52
C VAL A 111 6.97 -7.84 18.38
N GLN A 112 6.58 -8.96 17.76
CA GLN A 112 6.84 -10.27 18.38
C GLN A 112 7.88 -11.01 17.52
N LEU A 113 9.14 -10.56 17.63
CA LEU A 113 10.32 -11.35 17.28
C LEU A 113 10.68 -12.21 18.50
N SER A 114 9.84 -13.19 18.81
CA SER A 114 10.20 -14.28 19.73
C SER A 114 9.74 -15.65 19.24
N GLU A 115 9.18 -15.75 18.03
CA GLU A 115 8.76 -17.02 17.45
C GLU A 115 9.29 -17.14 16.02
N GLN A 116 9.82 -18.32 15.69
CA GLN A 116 10.06 -18.71 14.30
C GLN A 116 8.69 -18.70 13.60
N VAL A 117 8.54 -17.76 12.65
CA VAL A 117 7.36 -17.52 11.80
C VAL A 117 6.22 -16.76 12.49
N PRO A 118 5.85 -15.54 12.05
CA PRO A 118 4.56 -14.97 12.37
C PRO A 118 3.55 -15.27 11.25
N PRO A 119 2.35 -15.78 11.59
CA PRO A 119 1.32 -16.09 10.59
C PRO A 119 0.78 -14.79 10.00
N PHE A 120 0.26 -14.89 8.76
CA PHE A 120 -0.62 -13.90 8.14
C PHE A 120 -1.66 -13.43 9.18
N LYS A 121 -1.45 -12.26 9.77
CA LYS A 121 -2.41 -11.65 10.68
C LYS A 121 -3.03 -10.47 9.97
N THR A 122 -4.34 -10.54 9.77
CA THR A 122 -5.27 -9.45 9.47
C THR A 122 -4.91 -8.23 10.31
N ARG A 123 -4.72 -7.06 9.69
CA ARG A 123 -4.18 -5.88 10.39
C ARG A 123 -5.17 -4.72 10.35
N ILE A 124 -5.57 -4.28 11.54
CA ILE A 124 -6.38 -3.09 11.76
C ILE A 124 -5.45 -1.88 11.90
N ILE A 125 -5.61 -0.87 11.04
CA ILE A 125 -4.91 0.42 11.13
C ILE A 125 -5.82 1.38 11.91
N PRO A 126 -5.51 1.71 13.17
CA PRO A 126 -6.27 2.73 13.88
C PRO A 126 -5.71 4.08 13.45
N TRP A 127 -6.52 4.91 12.78
CA TRP A 127 -6.73 6.32 13.17
C TRP A 127 -7.66 7.05 12.18
N LEU A 128 -8.87 7.33 12.66
CA LEU A 128 -9.63 8.55 12.38
C LEU A 128 -10.77 8.65 13.43
N GLN A 129 -10.42 9.02 14.66
CA GLN A 129 -11.38 9.69 15.55
C GLN A 129 -11.51 11.14 15.06
N LEU A 130 -12.31 11.38 14.02
CA LEU A 130 -12.83 12.72 13.77
C LEU A 130 -14.16 12.86 14.50
N GLY A 131 -14.10 13.59 15.63
CA GLY A 131 -15.18 14.41 16.19
C GLY A 131 -16.55 13.75 16.35
N GLN A 132 -16.81 13.25 17.55
CA GLN A 132 -18.10 13.52 18.21
C GLN A 132 -17.94 14.75 19.09
#